data_AF-B1C217-F1
#
_entry.id   AF-B1C217-F1
#
_cell.length_a   1.000
_cell.length_b   1.000
_cell.length_c   1.000
_cell.angle_alpha   90.00
_cell.angle_beta   90.00
_cell.angle_gamma   90.00
#
_symmetry.space_group_name_H-M   'P 1'
#
loop_
_entity.id
_entity.type
_entity.pdbx_description
1 polymer ?
#
loop_
_entity_poly.entity_id
_entity_poly.type
_entity_poly.pdbx_seq_one_letter_code
_entity_poly.pdbx_strand_id
1 'polypeptide(L)'
;MPIVKIVTSKNNINVNTSFYAMGAKQVAKILYTARDIKVGGNLLYLDSDDKTYTLSLNKNRVVKEPGFDIIIRNVEELSFYRYDKNIYMCLNDGENEYHYLIATDYQLKNEEIIEDSSDETVE
;
A
#
# COMPACT_ATOMS: atom_id res chain seq x y z
N MET A 1 -27.28 1.01 -27.28
CA MET A 1 -26.36 1.67 -26.32
C MET A 1 -26.93 1.51 -24.93
N PRO A 2 -26.23 0.94 -23.94
CA PRO A 2 -26.80 0.79 -22.61
C PRO A 2 -26.71 2.13 -21.86
N ILE A 3 -27.79 2.50 -21.17
CA ILE A 3 -27.86 3.68 -20.31
C ILE A 3 -27.29 3.28 -18.95
N VAL A 4 -26.11 3.80 -18.61
CA VAL A 4 -25.52 3.64 -17.27
C VAL A 4 -26.28 4.56 -16.32
N LYS A 5 -27.03 3.97 -15.39
CA LYS A 5 -27.72 4.70 -14.32
C LYS A 5 -26.78 4.80 -13.12
N ILE A 6 -26.11 5.93 -12.97
CA ILE A 6 -25.27 6.20 -11.80
C ILE A 6 -26.20 6.46 -10.61
N VAL A 7 -26.24 5.52 -9.67
CA VAL A 7 -26.93 5.70 -8.39
C VAL A 7 -25.91 6.27 -7.39
N THR A 8 -25.97 7.59 -7.17
CA THR A 8 -25.20 8.22 -6.10
C THR A 8 -25.91 7.97 -4.77
N SER A 9 -25.49 6.91 -4.08
CA SER A 9 -25.80 6.74 -2.66
C SER A 9 -25.08 7.86 -1.88
N LYS A 10 -25.85 8.84 -1.42
CA LYS A 10 -25.44 9.83 -0.40
C LYS A 10 -25.31 9.13 0.97
N ASN A 11 -24.50 8.09 1.05
CA ASN A 11 -23.97 7.70 2.35
C ASN A 11 -22.95 8.77 2.71
N ASN A 12 -23.06 9.31 3.92
CA ASN A 12 -22.04 10.15 4.52
C ASN A 12 -20.76 9.31 4.64
N ILE A 13 -20.03 9.15 3.53
CA ILE A 13 -18.67 8.65 3.54
C ILE A 13 -17.89 9.77 4.21
N ASN A 14 -17.68 9.63 5.52
CA ASN A 14 -16.74 10.46 6.24
C ASN A 14 -15.35 10.07 5.70
N VAL A 15 -14.96 10.74 4.61
CA VAL A 15 -13.62 10.61 4.07
C VAL A 15 -12.73 11.23 5.13
N ASN A 16 -12.04 10.37 5.89
CA ASN A 16 -11.01 10.82 6.81
C ASN A 16 -9.88 11.44 5.95
N THR A 17 -9.99 12.75 5.72
CA THR A 17 -9.00 13.56 4.99
C THR A 17 -7.87 14.01 5.92
N SER A 18 -7.60 13.28 7.01
CA SER A 18 -6.43 13.57 7.82
C SER A 18 -5.19 13.44 6.94
N PHE A 19 -4.26 14.35 7.14
CA PHE A 19 -3.00 14.39 6.42
C PHE A 19 -2.24 13.04 6.53
N TYR A 20 -2.41 12.33 7.65
CA TYR A 20 -1.91 10.96 7.85
C TYR A 20 -2.54 9.93 6.91
N ALA A 21 -3.87 9.95 6.74
CA ALA A 21 -4.56 9.05 5.81
C ALA A 21 -4.15 9.31 4.33
N MET A 22 -3.95 10.57 3.95
CA MET A 22 -3.40 10.91 2.62
C MET A 22 -1.98 10.37 2.43
N GLY A 23 -1.15 10.48 3.47
CA GLY A 23 0.19 9.90 3.50
C GLY A 23 0.18 8.38 3.36
N ALA A 24 -0.68 7.69 4.12
CA ALA A 24 -0.86 6.25 4.04
C ALA A 24 -1.31 5.80 2.63
N LYS A 25 -2.19 6.57 1.98
CA LYS A 25 -2.59 6.30 0.59
C LYS A 25 -1.43 6.45 -0.38
N GLN A 26 -0.54 7.42 -0.17
CA GLN A 26 0.68 7.54 -0.99
C GLN A 26 1.61 6.35 -0.79
N VAL A 27 1.81 5.91 0.46
CA VAL A 27 2.56 4.68 0.77
C VAL A 27 1.94 3.48 0.06
N ALA A 28 0.62 3.30 0.14
CA ALA A 28 -0.05 2.20 -0.53
C ALA A 28 0.14 2.21 -2.06
N LYS A 29 0.13 3.40 -2.67
CA LYS A 29 0.41 3.56 -4.10
C LYS A 29 1.86 3.19 -4.45
N ILE A 30 2.82 3.55 -3.62
CA ILE A 30 4.23 3.17 -3.79
C ILE A 30 4.38 1.65 -3.72
N LEU A 31 3.71 1.03 -2.75
CA LEU A 31 3.82 -0.41 -2.53
C LEU A 31 3.04 -1.27 -3.53
N TYR A 32 2.15 -0.67 -4.32
CA TYR A 32 1.35 -1.39 -5.32
C TYR A 32 2.22 -2.13 -6.37
N THR A 33 3.37 -1.56 -6.73
CA THR A 33 4.33 -2.18 -7.66
C THR A 33 5.58 -2.71 -6.96
N ALA A 34 5.60 -2.67 -5.63
CA ALA A 34 6.77 -3.06 -4.86
C ALA A 34 6.89 -4.58 -4.78
N ARG A 35 8.14 -5.05 -4.73
CA ARG A 35 8.50 -6.46 -4.54
C ARG A 35 9.43 -6.61 -3.34
N ASP A 36 9.55 -7.86 -2.87
CA ASP A 36 10.44 -8.25 -1.76
C ASP A 36 10.32 -7.35 -0.53
N ILE A 37 9.08 -7.02 -0.15
CA ILE A 37 8.81 -6.12 0.97
C ILE A 37 9.30 -6.77 2.26
N LYS A 38 10.16 -6.08 3.01
CA LYS A 38 10.67 -6.50 4.33
C LYS A 38 10.15 -5.52 5.38
N VAL A 39 9.51 -6.07 6.40
CA VAL A 39 8.79 -5.31 7.44
C VAL A 39 9.55 -5.42 8.76
N GLY A 40 9.74 -4.29 9.43
CA GLY A 40 10.36 -4.15 10.75
C GLY A 40 10.19 -2.72 11.26
N GLY A 41 11.18 -2.18 11.99
CA GLY A 41 11.16 -0.76 12.39
C GLY A 41 11.15 0.21 11.19
N ASN A 42 11.72 -0.22 10.07
CA ASN A 42 11.58 0.40 8.76
C ASN A 42 10.93 -0.58 7.78
N LEU A 43 10.44 -0.08 6.65
CA LEU A 43 9.93 -0.92 5.55
C LEU A 43 10.85 -0.79 4.34
N LEU A 44 11.47 -1.90 3.94
CA LEU A 44 12.33 -1.97 2.77
C LEU A 44 11.60 -2.69 1.63
N TYR A 45 11.83 -2.27 0.39
CA TYR A 45 11.24 -2.90 -0.78
C TYR A 45 12.09 -2.66 -2.03
N LEU A 46 11.85 -3.47 -3.06
CA LEU A 46 12.32 -3.22 -4.42
C LEU A 46 11.22 -2.59 -5.26
N ASP A 47 11.55 -1.61 -6.08
CA ASP A 47 10.62 -1.09 -7.10
C ASP A 47 10.55 -1.99 -8.34
N SER A 48 9.90 -1.50 -9.40
CA SER A 48 9.81 -2.20 -10.68
C SER A 48 11.15 -2.37 -11.40
N ASP A 49 12.15 -1.55 -11.07
CA ASP A 49 13.49 -1.55 -11.68
C ASP A 49 14.53 -2.27 -10.80
N ASP A 50 14.08 -3.05 -9.80
CA ASP A 50 14.94 -3.72 -8.80
C ASP A 50 15.78 -2.74 -7.95
N LYS A 51 15.39 -1.47 -7.85
CA LYS A 51 16.06 -0.50 -6.98
C LYS A 51 15.50 -0.61 -5.57
N THR A 52 16.41 -0.65 -4.60
CA THR A 52 16.05 -0.70 -3.18
C THR A 52 15.61 0.66 -2.66
N TYR A 53 14.47 0.68 -2.00
CA TYR A 53 13.97 1.82 -1.25
C TYR A 53 13.62 1.44 0.17
N THR A 54 13.66 2.44 1.07
CA THR A 54 13.30 2.34 2.47
C THR A 54 12.27 3.41 2.80
N LEU A 55 11.22 3.02 3.52
CA LEU A 55 10.35 3.93 4.26
C LEU A 55 10.78 3.92 5.71
N SER A 56 11.12 5.09 6.23
CA SER A 56 11.69 5.28 7.57
C SER A 56 11.19 6.58 8.21
N LEU A 57 11.41 6.70 9.52
CA LEU A 57 11.19 7.92 10.26
C LEU A 57 12.48 8.75 10.31
N ASN A 58 12.42 10.00 9.85
CA ASN A 58 13.55 10.93 9.85
C ASN A 58 13.07 12.32 10.27
N LYS A 59 13.56 12.83 11.42
CA LYS A 59 13.22 14.18 11.94
C LYS A 59 11.70 14.46 11.90
N ASN A 60 10.96 13.59 12.57
CA ASN A 60 9.50 13.60 12.69
C ASN A 60 8.73 13.53 11.37
N ARG A 61 9.31 12.88 10.36
CA ARG A 61 8.74 12.72 9.03
C ARG A 61 8.90 11.30 8.53
N VAL A 62 7.85 10.76 7.92
CA VAL A 62 7.95 9.52 7.13
C VAL A 62 8.53 9.90 5.77
N VAL A 63 9.66 9.30 5.43
CA VAL A 63 10.42 9.58 4.21
C VAL A 63 10.63 8.31 3.40
N LYS A 64 10.78 8.47 2.08
CA LYS A 64 11.25 7.42 1.17
C LYS A 64 12.69 7.73 0.74
N GLU A 65 13.59 6.79 0.99
CA GLU A 65 15.03 6.88 0.68
C GLU A 65 15.47 5.70 -0.21
N PRO A 66 16.45 5.84 -1.13
CA PRO A 66 17.17 7.07 -1.47
C PRO A 66 16.26 8.09 -2.20
N GLY A 67 16.66 9.36 -2.18
CA GLY A 67 15.75 10.49 -2.36
C GLY A 67 15.28 11.03 -1.01
N PHE A 68 14.80 12.27 -0.95
CA PHE A 68 14.29 12.87 0.29
C PHE A 68 12.81 13.22 0.13
N ASP A 69 12.04 12.23 -0.34
CA ASP A 69 10.61 12.38 -0.56
C ASP A 69 9.90 12.31 0.80
N ILE A 70 9.42 13.46 1.29
CA ILE A 70 8.65 13.54 2.53
C ILE A 70 7.21 13.15 2.21
N ILE A 71 6.74 12.04 2.79
CA ILE A 71 5.38 11.53 2.59
C ILE A 71 4.45 12.04 3.69
N ILE A 72 4.92 12.00 4.94
CA ILE A 72 4.16 12.39 6.14
C ILE A 72 5.05 13.22 7.05
N ARG A 73 4.49 14.26 7.66
CA ARG A 73 5.06 15.16 8.67
C ARG A 73 4.38 14.96 10.02
N ASN A 74 5.01 15.48 11.09
CA ASN A 74 4.49 15.47 12.45
C ASN A 74 4.17 14.05 12.93
N VAL A 75 5.18 13.17 12.82
CA VAL A 75 5.12 11.79 13.31
C VAL A 75 6.19 11.66 14.39
N GLU A 76 5.81 11.19 15.57
CA GLU A 76 6.75 10.92 16.67
C GLU A 76 7.29 9.50 16.61
N GLU A 77 6.42 8.54 16.33
CA GLU A 77 6.79 7.13 16.20
C GLU A 77 6.21 6.52 14.92
N LEU A 78 6.96 5.61 14.33
CA LEU A 78 6.60 4.87 13.13
C LEU A 78 7.00 3.41 13.32
N SER A 79 6.10 2.50 13.01
CA SER A 79 6.42 1.09 12.87
C SER A 79 5.64 0.46 11.74
N PHE A 80 6.16 -0.65 11.24
CA PHE A 80 5.49 -1.48 10.26
C PHE A 80 5.35 -2.88 10.81
N TYR A 81 4.20 -3.50 10.58
CA TYR A 81 3.96 -4.86 11.04
C TYR A 81 3.12 -5.64 10.03
N ARG A 82 3.29 -6.96 10.09
CA ARG A 82 2.47 -7.91 9.35
C ARG A 82 1.41 -8.49 10.26
N TYR A 83 0.22 -8.64 9.72
CA TYR A 83 -0.83 -9.44 10.33
C TYR A 83 -1.53 -10.22 9.22
N ASP A 84 -1.40 -11.55 9.28
CA ASP A 84 -1.73 -12.45 8.17
C ASP A 84 -1.00 -12.03 6.86
N LYS A 85 -1.72 -11.83 5.75
CA LYS A 85 -1.16 -11.38 4.47
C LYS A 85 -1.08 -9.86 4.36
N ASN A 86 -1.49 -9.12 5.39
CA ASN A 86 -1.59 -7.67 5.31
C ASN A 86 -0.38 -7.00 5.99
N ILE A 87 0.06 -5.91 5.37
CA ILE A 87 1.12 -5.04 5.87
C ILE A 87 0.48 -3.73 6.31
N TYR A 88 0.73 -3.38 7.56
CA TYR A 88 0.20 -2.18 8.19
C TYR A 88 1.32 -1.20 8.51
N MET A 89 1.00 0.09 8.39
CA MET A 89 1.76 1.18 8.96
C MET A 89 1.06 1.64 10.24
N CYS A 90 1.79 1.63 11.35
CA CYS A 90 1.38 2.32 12.57
C CYS A 90 2.20 3.61 12.70
N LEU A 91 1.52 4.72 12.95
CA LEU A 91 2.16 5.99 13.27
C LEU A 91 1.46 6.67 14.45
N ASN A 92 2.22 7.44 15.21
CA ASN A 92 1.75 8.20 16.36
C ASN A 92 2.19 9.68 16.22
N ASP A 93 1.33 10.62 16.64
CA ASP A 93 1.57 12.08 16.57
C ASP A 93 1.84 12.76 17.94
N GLY A 94 2.05 11.96 18.98
CA GLY A 94 2.19 12.34 20.39
C GLY A 94 0.89 12.22 21.18
N GLU A 95 -0.27 12.26 20.50
CA GLU A 95 -1.59 12.24 21.14
C GLU A 95 -2.43 11.04 20.71
N ASN A 96 -2.32 10.65 19.44
CA ASN A 96 -3.15 9.65 18.79
C ASN A 96 -2.28 8.62 18.06
N GLU A 97 -2.76 7.37 18.06
CA GLU A 97 -2.19 6.27 17.29
C GLU A 97 -3.08 5.93 16.10
N TYR A 98 -2.47 5.74 14.94
CA TYR A 98 -3.19 5.46 13.69
C TYR A 98 -2.62 4.23 13.00
N HIS A 99 -3.51 3.33 12.59
CA HIS A 99 -3.17 2.11 11.88
C HIS A 99 -3.76 2.15 10.47
N TYR A 100 -2.91 1.97 9.47
CA TYR A 100 -3.31 1.96 8.07
C TYR A 100 -2.87 0.67 7.39
N LEU A 101 -3.80 0.00 6.71
CA LEU A 101 -3.47 -1.04 5.73
C LEU A 101 -2.78 -0.38 4.54
N ILE A 102 -1.52 -0.72 4.30
CA ILE A 102 -0.71 -0.09 3.23
C ILE A 102 -0.38 -1.05 2.10
N ALA A 103 -0.39 -2.36 2.33
CA ALA A 103 -0.24 -3.36 1.29
C ALA A 103 -0.84 -4.69 1.75
N THR A 104 -1.15 -5.53 0.78
CA THR A 104 -1.38 -6.95 1.00
C THR A 104 -0.27 -7.68 0.26
N ASP A 105 0.44 -8.55 0.97
CA ASP A 105 1.49 -9.42 0.46
C ASP A 105 0.83 -10.48 -0.42
N TYR A 106 0.54 -10.08 -1.65
CA TYR A 106 -0.16 -10.90 -2.61
C TYR A 106 0.72 -11.96 -3.22
N GLN A 107 2.05 -12.00 -2.94
CA GLN A 107 3.05 -12.83 -3.64
C GLN A 107 2.37 -14.05 -4.24
N LEU A 108 1.97 -13.86 -5.50
CA LEU A 108 1.05 -14.75 -6.16
C LEU A 108 1.81 -16.07 -6.17
N LYS A 109 1.26 -17.08 -5.50
CA LYS A 109 1.55 -18.43 -5.97
C LYS A 109 1.20 -18.37 -7.45
N ASN A 110 2.21 -18.51 -8.31
CA ASN A 110 2.01 -18.87 -9.70
C ASN A 110 1.32 -20.23 -9.71
N GLU A 111 0.02 -20.26 -9.42
CA GLU A 111 -0.83 -21.35 -9.85
C GLU A 111 -1.08 -21.05 -11.33
N GLU A 112 -0.49 -21.91 -12.15
CA GLU A 112 -0.49 -21.86 -13.60
C GLU A 112 -1.84 -21.39 -14.14
N ILE A 113 -1.82 -20.38 -15.01
CA ILE A 113 -2.92 -20.15 -15.92
C ILE A 113 -2.95 -21.39 -16.82
N ILE A 114 -3.82 -22.35 -16.49
CA ILE A 114 -4.15 -23.44 -17.41
C ILE A 114 -4.91 -22.76 -18.55
N GLU A 115 -4.22 -22.52 -19.67
CA GLU A 115 -4.89 -22.25 -20.93
C GLU A 115 -5.72 -23.48 -21.28
N ASP A 116 -7.04 -23.34 -21.17
CA ASP A 116 -8.01 -24.32 -21.64
C ASP A 116 -7.89 -24.39 -23.16
N SER A 117 -7.11 -25.35 -23.65
CA SER A 117 -7.02 -25.69 -25.06
C SER A 117 -8.19 -26.63 -25.38
N SER A 118 -9.39 -26.06 -25.54
CA SER A 118 -10.48 -26.78 -26.17
C SER A 118 -10.21 -26.85 -27.68
N ASP A 119 -9.63 -27.98 -28.09
CA ASP A 119 -9.44 -28.42 -29.46
C ASP A 119 -10.83 -28.69 -30.09
N GLU A 120 -11.43 -27.69 -30.75
CA GLU A 120 -12.60 -27.92 -31.61
C GLU A 120 -12.15 -28.62 -32.90
N THR A 121 -12.18 -29.95 -32.86
CA THR A 121 -12.20 -30.78 -34.06
C THR A 121 -13.58 -30.67 -34.69
N VAL A 122 -13.66 -30.01 -35.84
CA VAL A 122 -14.84 -30.03 -36.71
C VAL A 122 -14.62 -31.14 -37.74
N GLU A 123 -15.44 -32.19 -37.66
CA GLU A 123 -15.57 -33.29 -38.65
C GLU A 123 -16.11 -32.78 -39.99
#